data_AF-A0A1D6FE70-F1
#
_entry.id   AF-A0A1D6FE70-F1
#
_cell.length_a   1.000
_cell.length_b   1.000
_cell.length_c   1.000
_cell.angle_alpha   90.00
_cell.angle_beta   90.00
_cell.angle_gamma   90.00
#
_symmetry.space_group_name_H-M   'P 1'
#
loop_
_entity.id
_entity.type
_entity.pdbx_description
1 polymer ?
#
loop_
_entity_poly.entity_id
_entity_poly.type
_entity_poly.pdbx_seq_one_letter_code
_entity_poly.pdbx_strand_id
1 'polypeptide(L)'
;MRALPYLKKAYGNAMQKVLHVGPDSCTVVSNLLKEGKVEAWGVEPYDLEDTDSTCKRLVRKGFVRMSDIKFPLPYRPDSFNLVIVSDALDYLTPRYLNKTLPGLARVSTDGLVIFAGMCFFLKYLSPSLFMGNPHWTYRYQ
;
A
#
# COMPACT_ATOMS: atom_id res chain seq x y z
N MET A 1 -4.68 0.37 -8.73
CA MET A 1 -5.05 1.25 -7.60
C MET A 1 -5.98 2.41 -7.99
N ARG A 2 -7.25 2.42 -7.52
CA ARG A 2 -8.22 3.52 -7.75
C ARG A 2 -8.15 4.67 -6.74
N ALA A 3 -7.41 4.50 -5.63
CA ALA A 3 -7.36 5.48 -4.54
C ALA A 3 -6.41 6.66 -4.78
N LEU A 4 -5.39 6.52 -5.64
CA LEU A 4 -4.36 7.56 -5.83
C LEU A 4 -4.90 8.97 -6.16
N PRO A 5 -5.90 9.14 -7.06
CA PRO A 5 -6.44 10.46 -7.35
C PRO A 5 -7.06 11.13 -6.11
N TYR A 6 -7.74 10.34 -5.28
CA TYR A 6 -8.34 10.81 -4.03
C TYR A 6 -7.28 11.17 -3.00
N LEU A 7 -6.24 10.34 -2.86
CA LEU A 7 -5.12 10.61 -1.96
C LEU A 7 -4.36 11.87 -2.37
N LYS A 8 -4.12 12.08 -3.67
CA LYS A 8 -3.52 13.32 -4.15
C LYS A 8 -4.37 14.54 -3.85
N LYS A 9 -5.69 14.43 -3.97
CA LYS A 9 -6.61 15.51 -3.60
C LYS A 9 -6.59 15.82 -2.10
N ALA A 10 -6.52 14.79 -1.27
CA ALA A 10 -6.55 14.93 0.20
C ALA A 10 -5.21 15.41 0.78
N TYR A 11 -4.10 14.85 0.31
CA TYR A 11 -2.77 15.10 0.87
C TYR A 11 -1.95 16.12 0.08
N GLY A 12 -2.32 16.41 -1.18
CA GLY A 12 -1.71 17.46 -1.99
C GLY A 12 -0.19 17.40 -2.01
N ASN A 13 0.45 18.51 -1.61
CA ASN A 13 1.90 18.66 -1.57
C ASN A 13 2.59 17.88 -0.45
N ALA A 14 1.85 17.30 0.50
CA ALA A 14 2.42 16.42 1.53
C ALA A 14 2.80 15.05 0.97
N MET A 15 2.28 14.68 -0.22
CA MET A 15 2.59 13.44 -0.91
C MET A 15 3.93 13.53 -1.67
N GLN A 16 5.04 13.80 -0.98
CA GLN A 16 6.36 13.96 -1.61
C GLN A 16 7.08 12.62 -1.81
N LYS A 17 7.16 11.81 -0.75
CA LYS A 17 7.77 10.47 -0.76
C LYS A 17 6.74 9.39 -0.46
N VAL A 18 6.46 8.56 -1.46
CA VAL A 18 5.39 7.56 -1.42
C VAL A 18 5.98 6.17 -1.47
N LEU A 19 5.59 5.32 -0.52
CA LEU A 19 5.79 3.89 -0.58
C LEU A 19 4.45 3.21 -0.90
N HIS A 20 4.43 2.44 -1.98
CA HIS A 20 3.33 1.56 -2.31
C HIS A 20 3.69 0.11 -1.97
N VAL A 21 2.77 -0.63 -1.36
CA VAL A 21 2.95 -2.03 -0.97
C VAL A 21 1.76 -2.84 -1.49
N GLY A 22 2.00 -3.81 -2.37
CA GLY A 22 0.92 -4.63 -2.95
C GLY A 22 1.23 -5.17 -4.34
N PRO A 23 0.32 -6.01 -4.89
CA PRO A 23 0.48 -6.70 -6.18
C PRO A 23 0.51 -5.79 -7.42
N ASP A 24 0.22 -4.50 -7.26
CA ASP A 24 0.26 -3.52 -8.35
C ASP A 24 1.33 -2.44 -8.16
N SER A 25 2.34 -2.69 -7.30
CA SER A 25 3.38 -1.71 -6.97
C SER A 25 4.17 -1.26 -8.19
N CYS A 26 4.57 -2.19 -9.06
CA CYS A 26 5.24 -1.83 -10.31
C CYS A 26 4.43 -0.85 -11.18
N THR A 27 3.13 -1.08 -11.36
CA THR A 27 2.26 -0.22 -12.16
C THR A 27 2.05 1.14 -11.50
N VAL A 28 1.79 1.15 -10.19
CA VAL A 28 1.60 2.39 -9.42
C VAL A 28 2.85 3.26 -9.45
N VAL A 29 4.01 2.67 -9.15
CA VAL A 29 5.29 3.39 -9.15
C VAL A 29 5.61 3.90 -10.56
N SER A 30 5.39 3.10 -11.61
CA SER A 30 5.60 3.55 -12.99
C SER A 30 4.79 4.80 -13.31
N ASN A 31 3.52 4.84 -12.91
CA ASN A 31 2.64 5.98 -13.17
C ASN A 31 3.04 7.21 -12.37
N LEU A 32 3.36 7.05 -11.08
CA LEU A 32 3.82 8.16 -10.24
C LEU A 32 5.12 8.79 -10.75
N LEU A 33 6.08 7.97 -11.19
CA LEU A 33 7.33 8.45 -11.75
C LEU A 33 7.14 9.20 -13.09
N LYS A 34 6.19 8.78 -13.93
CA LYS A 34 5.85 9.47 -15.19
C LYS A 34 5.28 10.87 -14.95
N GLU A 35 4.55 11.05 -13.85
CA GLU A 35 3.99 12.36 -13.50
C GLU A 35 5.04 13.34 -12.98
N GLY A 36 6.17 12.85 -12.44
CA GLY A 36 7.33 13.66 -12.06
C GLY A 36 7.13 14.60 -10.87
N LYS A 37 6.00 14.52 -10.16
CA LYS A 37 5.66 15.40 -9.03
C LYS A 37 5.96 14.80 -7.66
N VAL A 38 6.17 13.48 -7.61
CA VAL A 38 6.36 12.72 -6.36
C VAL A 38 7.49 11.72 -6.54
N GLU A 39 8.25 11.47 -5.48
CA GLU A 39 9.18 10.36 -5.41
C GLU A 39 8.43 9.11 -4.98
N ALA A 40 8.60 8.01 -5.72
CA ALA A 40 7.80 6.80 -5.54
C ALA A 40 8.66 5.53 -5.46
N TRP A 41 8.33 4.68 -4.49
CA TRP A 41 8.91 3.36 -4.30
C TRP A 41 7.82 2.32 -4.11
N GLY A 42 8.17 1.06 -4.41
CA GLY A 42 7.26 -0.07 -4.35
C GLY A 42 7.82 -1.25 -3.58
N VAL A 43 6.95 -2.01 -2.92
CA VAL A 43 7.22 -3.36 -2.44
C VAL A 43 6.22 -4.30 -3.09
N GLU A 44 6.75 -5.16 -3.95
CA GLU A 44 5.99 -6.19 -4.66
C GLU A 44 6.13 -7.50 -3.84
N PRO A 45 5.05 -8.00 -3.21
CA PRO A 45 5.12 -9.19 -2.35
C PRO A 45 5.04 -10.51 -3.13
N TYR A 46 4.66 -10.49 -4.40
CA TYR A 46 4.52 -11.66 -5.26
C TYR A 46 5.70 -11.81 -6.22
N ASP A 47 5.99 -13.05 -6.63
CA ASP A 47 7.15 -13.35 -7.47
C ASP A 47 6.94 -12.97 -8.95
N LEU A 48 8.05 -12.79 -9.67
CA LEU A 48 8.09 -12.16 -10.99
C LEU A 48 7.83 -13.09 -12.18
N GLU A 49 7.47 -14.36 -11.97
CA GLU A 49 7.49 -15.40 -13.01
C GLU A 49 6.73 -15.00 -14.29
N ASP A 50 5.69 -14.16 -14.19
CA ASP A 50 4.91 -13.63 -15.32
C ASP A 50 4.91 -12.10 -15.47
N THR A 51 5.93 -11.39 -14.96
CA THR A 51 5.91 -9.92 -14.91
C THR A 51 6.43 -9.21 -16.16
N ASP A 52 5.75 -8.11 -16.51
CA ASP A 52 6.11 -7.22 -17.61
C ASP A 52 7.56 -6.69 -17.49
N SER A 53 8.20 -6.51 -18.65
CA SER A 53 9.51 -5.89 -18.84
C SER A 53 9.68 -4.56 -18.07
N THR A 54 8.60 -3.79 -17.93
CA THR A 54 8.57 -2.54 -17.15
C THR A 54 8.88 -2.80 -15.67
N CYS A 55 8.26 -3.83 -15.09
CA CYS A 55 8.43 -4.16 -13.68
C CYS A 55 9.86 -4.63 -13.40
N LYS A 56 10.40 -5.52 -14.24
CA LYS A 56 11.80 -5.97 -14.18
C LYS A 56 12.78 -4.79 -14.19
N ARG A 57 12.51 -3.77 -15.01
CA ARG A 57 13.33 -2.54 -15.05
C ARG A 57 13.22 -1.71 -13.77
N LEU A 58 12.03 -1.57 -13.18
CA LEU A 58 11.85 -0.85 -11.92
C LEU A 58 12.53 -1.55 -10.75
N VAL A 59 12.48 -2.88 -10.72
CA VAL A 59 13.19 -3.71 -9.75
C VAL A 59 14.71 -3.54 -9.89
N ARG A 60 15.24 -3.67 -11.11
CA ARG A 60 16.67 -3.48 -11.38
C ARG A 60 17.18 -2.09 -11.01
N LYS A 61 16.35 -1.06 -11.15
CA LYS A 61 16.67 0.32 -10.76
C LYS A 61 16.50 0.59 -9.26
N GLY A 62 15.94 -0.36 -8.50
CA GLY A 62 15.71 -0.22 -7.06
C GLY A 62 14.50 0.64 -6.69
N PHE A 63 13.66 1.02 -7.65
CA PHE A 63 12.39 1.72 -7.37
C PHE A 63 11.37 0.77 -6.74
N VAL A 64 11.40 -0.50 -7.14
CA VAL A 64 10.56 -1.55 -6.56
C VAL A 64 11.46 -2.60 -5.93
N ARG A 65 11.14 -3.02 -4.71
CA ARG A 65 11.82 -4.12 -4.03
C ARG A 65 10.88 -5.32 -3.96
N MET A 66 11.43 -6.51 -4.19
CA MET A 66 10.72 -7.76 -3.97
C MET A 66 10.93 -8.17 -2.52
N SER A 67 9.87 -8.15 -1.72
CA SER A 67 9.96 -8.50 -0.32
C SER A 67 8.60 -8.95 0.20
N ASP A 68 8.62 -10.06 0.91
CA ASP A 68 7.43 -10.56 1.59
C ASP A 68 7.11 -9.66 2.79
N ILE A 69 5.92 -9.05 2.76
CA ILE A 69 5.42 -8.09 3.75
C ILE A 69 5.17 -8.70 5.14
N LYS A 70 5.28 -10.03 5.30
CA LYS A 70 5.34 -10.68 6.61
C LYS A 70 6.64 -10.38 7.36
N PHE A 71 7.67 -9.90 6.66
CA PHE A 71 8.96 -9.53 7.21
C PHE A 71 9.17 -8.01 7.24
N PRO A 72 10.08 -7.50 8.09
CA PRO A 72 10.36 -6.07 8.14
C PRO A 72 10.79 -5.53 6.79
N LEU A 73 10.16 -4.43 6.37
CA LEU A 73 10.48 -3.78 5.12
C LEU A 73 11.94 -3.28 5.10
N PRO A 74 12.65 -3.39 3.95
CA PRO A 74 14.06 -3.02 3.80
C PRO A 74 14.28 -1.51 3.68
N TYR A 75 13.57 -0.72 4.50
CA TYR A 75 13.67 0.73 4.56
C TYR A 75 13.96 1.20 5.98
N ARG A 76 14.62 2.36 6.09
CA ARG A 76 14.88 3.00 7.39
C ARG A 76 13.58 3.55 7.98
N PRO A 77 13.51 3.79 9.29
CA PRO A 77 12.38 4.52 9.87
C PRO A 77 12.20 5.88 9.18
N ASP A 78 10.97 6.40 9.17
CA ASP A 78 10.62 7.76 8.71
C ASP A 78 11.06 8.09 7.28
N SER A 79 11.11 7.09 6.39
CA SER A 79 11.58 7.26 5.02
C SER A 79 10.53 7.84 4.07
N PHE A 80 9.23 7.71 4.40
CA PHE A 80 8.12 8.04 3.51
C PHE A 80 7.08 8.90 4.21
N ASN A 81 6.55 9.91 3.50
CA ASN A 81 5.44 10.71 3.99
C ASN A 81 4.11 9.95 3.92
N LEU A 82 4.00 9.02 2.96
CA LEU A 82 2.78 8.26 2.75
C LEU A 82 3.10 6.81 2.43
N VAL A 83 2.56 5.90 3.24
CA VAL A 83 2.61 4.45 3.01
C VAL A 83 1.22 3.98 2.62
N ILE A 84 1.12 3.37 1.45
CA ILE A 84 -0.14 2.88 0.91
C ILE A 84 -0.03 1.38 0.68
N VAL A 85 -0.96 0.63 1.25
CA VAL A 85 -1.07 -0.82 1.12
C VAL A 85 -2.31 -1.14 0.32
N SER A 86 -2.16 -1.68 -0.88
CA SER A 86 -3.27 -2.08 -1.76
C SER A 86 -3.37 -3.59 -1.87
N ASP A 87 -4.59 -4.13 -1.81
CA ASP A 87 -4.92 -5.52 -2.17
C ASP A 87 -3.94 -6.60 -1.64
N ALA A 88 -3.34 -6.34 -0.47
CA ALA A 88 -2.33 -7.18 0.17
C ALA A 88 -2.74 -7.61 1.59
N LEU A 89 -3.88 -7.13 2.09
CA LEU A 89 -4.43 -7.57 3.38
C LEU A 89 -4.86 -9.03 3.36
N ASP A 90 -5.35 -9.52 2.22
CA ASP A 90 -5.80 -10.90 2.03
C ASP A 90 -4.63 -11.89 2.16
N TYR A 91 -3.40 -11.40 1.96
CA TYR A 91 -2.17 -12.16 2.17
C TYR A 91 -1.76 -12.21 3.66
N LEU A 92 -2.31 -11.34 4.50
CA LEU A 92 -2.00 -11.25 5.92
C LEU A 92 -3.14 -11.83 6.77
N THR A 93 -2.90 -12.99 7.39
CA THR A 93 -3.78 -13.44 8.48
C THR A 93 -3.84 -12.39 9.60
N PRO A 94 -4.89 -12.36 10.45
CA PRO A 94 -4.96 -11.41 11.58
C PRO A 94 -3.71 -11.42 12.47
N ARG A 95 -3.06 -12.59 12.64
CA ARG A 95 -1.82 -12.74 13.39
C ARG A 95 -0.63 -12.03 12.72
N TYR A 96 -0.53 -12.09 11.40
CA TYR A 96 0.52 -11.42 10.65
C TYR A 96 0.27 -9.92 10.53
N LEU A 97 -1.00 -9.50 10.38
CA LEU A 97 -1.36 -8.09 10.35
C LEU A 97 -0.87 -7.34 11.60
N ASN A 98 -1.12 -7.89 12.79
CA ASN A 98 -0.64 -7.30 14.05
C ASN A 98 0.88 -7.17 14.13
N LYS A 99 1.64 -8.03 13.45
CA LYS A 99 3.11 -7.98 13.40
C LYS A 99 3.62 -7.03 12.32
N THR A 100 2.92 -6.96 11.19
CA THR A 100 3.31 -6.13 10.04
C THR A 100 2.97 -4.66 10.25
N LEU A 101 1.88 -4.35 10.97
CA LEU A 101 1.42 -2.96 11.21
C LEU A 101 2.51 -2.06 11.81
N PRO A 102 3.21 -2.43 12.90
CA PRO A 102 4.32 -1.62 13.41
C PRO A 102 5.44 -1.43 12.39
N GLY A 103 5.71 -2.44 11.56
CA GLY A 103 6.72 -2.35 10.49
C GLY A 103 6.35 -1.36 9.39
N LEU A 104 5.07 -1.30 9.01
CA LEU A 104 4.53 -0.35 8.05
C LEU A 104 4.50 1.07 8.62
N ALA A 105 4.06 1.21 9.88
CA ALA A 105 4.02 2.50 10.56
C ALA A 105 5.44 3.06 10.76
N ARG A 106 6.42 2.22 11.11
CA ARG A 106 7.83 2.62 11.33
C ARG A 106 8.44 3.34 10.12
N VAL A 107 8.11 2.92 8.90
CA VAL A 107 8.70 3.54 7.69
C VAL A 107 7.98 4.82 7.26
N SER A 108 6.82 5.10 7.86
CA SER A 108 6.05 6.32 7.66
C SER A 108 6.49 7.40 8.64
N THR A 109 6.76 8.61 8.17
CA THR A 109 7.20 9.74 9.02
C THR A 109 6.17 10.10 10.09
N ASP A 110 4.88 10.03 9.78
CA ASP A 110 3.79 10.37 10.71
C ASP A 110 3.10 9.13 11.28
N GLY A 111 3.65 7.93 11.03
CA GLY A 111 3.00 6.67 11.38
C GLY A 111 1.71 6.38 10.58
N LEU A 112 1.37 7.22 9.60
CA LEU A 112 0.18 7.06 8.76
C LEU A 112 0.38 5.94 7.73
N VAL A 113 -0.55 4.97 7.75
CA VAL A 113 -0.63 3.87 6.78
C VAL A 113 -2.05 3.81 6.21
N ILE A 114 -2.17 3.84 4.89
CA ILE A 114 -3.46 3.79 4.20
C ILE A 114 -3.66 2.41 3.59
N PHE A 115 -4.67 1.69 4.07
CA PHE A 115 -5.12 0.46 3.45
C PHE A 115 -6.19 0.78 2.41
N ALA A 116 -5.95 0.39 1.17
CA ALA A 116 -6.85 0.60 0.05
C ALA A 116 -7.24 -0.74 -0.58
N GLY A 117 -8.52 -1.10 -0.56
CA GLY A 117 -9.01 -2.35 -1.14
C GLY A 117 -10.53 -2.35 -1.29
N MET A 118 -11.08 -3.39 -1.91
CA MET A 118 -12.54 -3.52 -2.03
C MET A 118 -13.19 -3.90 -0.70
N CYS A 119 -14.34 -3.27 -0.44
CA CYS A 119 -15.09 -3.29 0.83
C CYS A 119 -15.55 -4.68 1.33
N PHE A 120 -15.42 -5.75 0.53
CA PHE A 120 -15.70 -7.12 1.01
C PHE A 120 -14.85 -7.50 2.24
N PHE A 121 -13.66 -6.91 2.38
CA PHE A 121 -12.66 -7.25 3.39
C PHE A 121 -12.71 -6.44 4.69
N LEU A 122 -13.54 -5.40 4.78
CA LEU A 122 -13.68 -4.62 6.01
C LEU A 122 -14.34 -5.38 7.16
N LYS A 123 -14.81 -6.62 6.93
CA LYS A 123 -15.26 -7.55 7.97
C LYS A 123 -14.13 -8.09 8.86
N TYR A 124 -12.87 -8.04 8.41
CA TYR A 124 -11.72 -8.54 9.16
C TYR A 124 -11.03 -7.49 10.04
N LEU A 125 -11.27 -6.21 9.75
CA LEU A 125 -11.01 -5.13 10.70
C LEU A 125 -12.17 -5.15 11.69
N SER A 126 -11.86 -5.28 12.99
CA SER A 126 -12.82 -5.42 14.09
C SER A 126 -14.14 -4.65 13.85
N PRO A 127 -15.33 -5.23 14.13
CA PRO A 127 -16.62 -4.55 14.00
C PRO A 127 -16.69 -3.18 14.69
N SER A 128 -15.83 -2.94 15.70
CA SER A 128 -15.69 -1.67 16.39
C SER A 128 -15.17 -0.51 15.52
N LEU A 129 -14.61 -0.76 14.34
CA LEU A 129 -14.15 0.29 13.42
C LEU A 129 -15.29 0.91 12.59
N PHE A 130 -16.48 0.27 12.55
CA PHE A 130 -17.66 0.71 11.78
C PHE A 130 -18.78 1.31 12.64
N MET A 131 -18.47 1.84 13.81
CA MET A 131 -19.42 2.63 14.58
C MET A 131 -19.59 4.02 13.95
N GLY A 132 -20.37 4.10 12.86
CA GLY A 132 -20.62 5.39 12.22
C GLY A 132 -21.73 5.48 11.17
N ASN A 133 -22.26 4.39 10.61
CA ASN A 133 -23.51 4.48 9.83
C ASN A 133 -24.10 3.09 9.48
N PRO A 134 -25.33 2.75 9.94
CA PRO A 134 -25.96 1.46 9.68
C PRO A 134 -26.49 1.29 8.24
N HIS A 135 -26.29 2.27 7.34
CA HIS A 135 -26.91 2.24 6.00
C HIS A 135 -26.17 1.36 4.96
N TRP A 136 -25.02 0.77 5.31
CA TRP A 136 -24.19 0.00 4.38
C TRP A 136 -24.31 -1.52 4.51
N THR A 137 -25.07 -2.05 5.47
CA THR A 137 -25.13 -3.49 5.76
C THR A 137 -26.22 -4.27 5.02
N TYR A 138 -27.08 -3.62 4.22
CA TYR A 138 -28.16 -4.31 3.50
C TYR A 138 -28.20 -3.96 2.01
N ARG A 139 -27.33 -4.61 1.24
CA ARG A 139 -27.64 -4.97 -0.13
C ARG A 139 -26.82 -6.23 -0.47
N TYR A 140 -27.35 -7.08 -1.33
CA TYR A 140 -26.88 -8.44 -1.69
C TYR A 140 -27.53 -9.58 -0.86
N GLN A 141 -28.84 -9.76 -1.08
CA GLN A 141 -29.41 -11.09 -1.35
C GLN A 141 -29.39 -11.28 -2.87
#